data_AF-A0A0R2T2C5-F1
#
_entry.id   AF-A0A0R2T2C5-F1
#
_cell.length_a   1.000
_cell.length_b   1.000
_cell.length_c   1.000
_cell.angle_alpha   90.00
_cell.angle_beta   90.00
_cell.angle_gamma   90.00
#
_symmetry.space_group_name_H-M   'P 1'
#
loop_
_entity.id
_entity.type
_entity.pdbx_description
1 polymer ?
#
loop_
_entity_poly.entity_id
_entity_poly.type
_entity_poly.pdbx_seq_one_letter_code
_entity_poly.pdbx_strand_id
1 'polypeptide(L)'
;MEETKDNKASVNANQKVLVIAYYWPPAGGPGVQRWFHFVKHLPSFGIAPVVYVPENPQYPMVDLSPKEALPKEVSLIKRPISEPYKWVSWLFKKKTLQLSQGLIQESKPGLLERFMRFVRGNFFIPDARVSWVAPSVAYLSSYIKKHNIDTVISTGPPHSMHLIANELVKSTTNLKWIADFRDPWTNIGYHNDLYMTPWAQKKHLRLESAVLQNAHTILTTSFTTKALFSKKTATPIEVITNGFEPFVYSEKIQPEENKFSLVHIGSLLSKRNPKILWEAIGELVVENKEFAAQLSLDFVGIVSKEVKASMANHGLTPYCNFHGYIPHDEARKCQFKAHLLLLIEIDSEAHKGIIPGKVFEYLQSLRPILAIGPKDWDVAQLLPENNSNALGTYQDKALIKSFIQNRFNHGIEILAASDPAISKFERKNLTRALSKIIKNLRRS
;
A
#
# COMPACT_ATOMS: atom_id res chain seq x y z
N MET A 1 -40.38 46.19 19.19
CA MET A 1 -39.81 45.00 19.86
C MET A 1 -39.48 44.01 18.76
N GLU A 2 -38.26 43.67 18.41
CA GLU A 2 -36.91 44.02 18.88
C GLU A 2 -35.97 43.43 17.82
N GLU A 3 -35.00 44.21 17.35
CA GLU A 3 -33.91 43.71 16.50
C GLU A 3 -33.00 42.77 17.29
N THR A 4 -32.49 41.73 16.63
CA THR A 4 -31.07 41.30 16.59
C THR A 4 -31.01 40.02 15.75
N LYS A 5 -30.51 40.01 14.50
CA LYS A 5 -29.10 40.07 14.06
C LYS A 5 -28.16 39.16 14.86
N ASP A 6 -27.35 38.43 14.09
CA ASP A 6 -26.27 37.50 14.44
C ASP A 6 -26.74 36.06 14.73
N ASN A 7 -26.60 35.13 13.79
CA ASN A 7 -25.28 34.67 13.35
C ASN A 7 -25.32 34.14 11.90
N LYS A 8 -24.85 34.96 10.95
CA LYS A 8 -24.27 34.44 9.70
C LYS A 8 -22.99 33.70 10.08
N ALA A 9 -23.10 32.41 10.44
CA ALA A 9 -21.94 31.53 10.53
C ALA A 9 -21.35 31.39 9.12
N SER A 10 -20.23 32.06 8.93
CA SER A 10 -19.31 32.04 7.80
C SER A 10 -19.44 30.83 6.86
N VAL A 11 -19.83 31.13 5.62
CA VAL A 11 -19.67 30.23 4.49
C VAL A 11 -18.16 30.01 4.26
N ASN A 12 -17.69 28.84 4.70
CA ASN A 12 -16.50 28.09 4.29
C ASN A 12 -15.12 28.78 4.34
N ALA A 13 -14.55 28.90 5.54
CA ALA A 13 -13.10 28.79 5.67
C ALA A 13 -12.72 27.29 5.64
N ASN A 14 -12.05 26.82 4.59
CA ASN A 14 -11.55 25.44 4.54
C ASN A 14 -10.63 25.16 5.75
N GLN A 15 -10.89 24.07 6.49
CA GLN A 15 -10.04 23.66 7.62
C GLN A 15 -8.64 23.34 7.07
N LYS A 16 -7.61 24.04 7.55
CA LYS A 16 -6.22 23.77 7.15
C LYS A 16 -5.66 22.59 7.91
N VAL A 17 -5.08 21.63 7.20
CA VAL A 17 -4.46 20.44 7.78
C VAL A 17 -3.05 20.29 7.26
N LEU A 18 -2.06 20.22 8.15
CA LEU A 18 -0.67 19.94 7.78
C LEU A 18 -0.49 18.44 7.57
N VAL A 19 -0.03 18.02 6.39
CA VAL A 19 0.29 16.63 6.06
C VAL A 19 1.80 16.48 5.90
N ILE A 20 2.43 15.70 6.77
CA ILE A 20 3.86 15.40 6.76
C ILE A 20 4.07 14.08 6.03
N ALA A 21 4.61 14.14 4.81
CA ALA A 21 4.80 12.99 3.93
C ALA A 21 6.20 12.97 3.32
N TYR A 22 6.85 11.81 3.33
CA TYR A 22 8.15 11.64 2.67
C TYR A 22 7.99 11.23 1.20
N TYR A 23 7.12 10.26 0.94
CA TYR A 23 6.82 9.76 -0.41
C TYR A 23 5.80 10.67 -1.07
N TRP A 24 6.25 11.43 -2.06
CA TRP A 24 5.45 12.41 -2.80
C TRP A 24 5.88 12.42 -4.27
N PRO A 25 4.99 12.69 -5.25
CA PRO A 25 5.41 12.77 -6.65
C PRO A 25 6.62 13.72 -6.82
N PRO A 26 7.64 13.31 -7.60
CA PRO A 26 7.62 12.22 -8.59
C PRO A 26 8.05 10.84 -8.04
N ALA A 27 8.01 10.59 -6.72
CA ALA A 27 8.16 9.23 -6.23
C ALA A 27 7.15 8.29 -6.89
N GLY A 28 7.61 7.08 -7.24
CA GLY A 28 6.76 5.98 -7.68
C GLY A 28 6.45 4.99 -6.56
N GLY A 29 5.67 3.98 -6.90
CA GLY A 29 5.35 2.87 -6.02
C GLY A 29 4.19 3.13 -5.04
N PRO A 30 3.82 2.11 -4.23
CA PRO A 30 2.59 2.12 -3.46
C PRO A 30 2.55 3.17 -2.35
N GLY A 31 3.72 3.61 -1.85
CA GLY A 31 3.78 4.54 -0.73
C GLY A 31 3.36 5.98 -1.02
N VAL A 32 3.26 6.35 -2.30
CA VAL A 32 2.88 7.68 -2.77
C VAL A 32 1.37 7.78 -3.01
N GLN A 33 0.81 6.70 -3.55
CA GLN A 33 -0.54 6.65 -4.10
C GLN A 33 -1.61 7.10 -3.09
N ARG A 34 -1.67 6.47 -1.91
CA ARG A 34 -2.73 6.75 -0.93
C ARG A 34 -2.81 8.22 -0.52
N TRP A 35 -1.68 8.81 -0.09
CA TRP A 35 -1.66 10.19 0.39
C TRP A 35 -1.73 11.24 -0.71
N PHE A 36 -1.18 10.97 -1.90
CA PHE A 36 -1.39 11.84 -3.05
C PHE A 36 -2.88 12.00 -3.35
N HIS A 37 -3.62 10.89 -3.40
CA HIS A 37 -5.05 10.92 -3.70
C HIS A 37 -5.91 11.45 -2.54
N PHE A 38 -5.55 11.19 -1.27
CA PHE A 38 -6.21 11.87 -0.15
C PHE A 38 -6.05 13.39 -0.27
N VAL A 39 -4.84 13.89 -0.49
CA VAL A 39 -4.61 15.33 -0.68
C VAL A 39 -5.39 15.88 -1.88
N LYS A 40 -5.45 15.14 -3.00
CA LYS A 40 -6.25 15.52 -4.18
C LYS A 40 -7.73 15.68 -3.85
N HIS A 41 -8.31 14.77 -3.04
CA HIS A 41 -9.75 14.73 -2.79
C HIS A 41 -10.20 15.52 -1.54
N LEU A 42 -9.32 15.79 -0.57
CA LEU A 42 -9.63 16.51 0.68
C LEU A 42 -10.32 17.87 0.46
N PRO A 43 -9.93 18.70 -0.54
CA PRO A 43 -10.61 19.96 -0.84
C PRO A 43 -12.11 19.80 -1.13
N SER A 44 -12.52 18.70 -1.78
CA SER A 44 -13.94 18.41 -2.04
C SER A 44 -14.77 18.17 -0.77
N PHE A 45 -14.10 18.00 0.38
CA PHE A 45 -14.71 17.85 1.70
C PHE A 45 -14.46 19.06 2.61
N GLY A 46 -14.05 20.21 2.06
CA GLY A 46 -13.85 21.45 2.83
C GLY A 46 -12.57 21.48 3.68
N ILE A 47 -11.57 20.67 3.32
CA ILE A 47 -10.27 20.60 3.99
C ILE A 47 -9.19 21.08 3.02
N ALA A 48 -8.42 22.09 3.40
CA ALA A 48 -7.30 22.61 2.63
C ALA A 48 -5.97 22.00 3.13
N PRO A 49 -5.41 21.00 2.44
CA PRO A 49 -4.18 20.37 2.88
C PRO A 49 -2.95 21.26 2.60
N VAL A 50 -2.09 21.36 3.60
CA VAL A 50 -0.74 21.90 3.47
C VAL A 50 0.23 20.72 3.57
N VAL A 51 0.88 20.37 2.46
CA VAL A 51 1.71 19.17 2.36
C VAL A 51 3.18 19.54 2.53
N TYR A 52 3.83 18.97 3.54
CA TYR A 52 5.24 19.16 3.85
C TYR A 52 6.05 17.93 3.42
N VAL A 53 6.95 18.13 2.46
CA VAL A 53 7.71 17.05 1.80
C VAL A 53 9.19 17.42 1.66
N PRO A 54 10.09 16.42 1.55
CA PRO A 54 11.49 16.68 1.25
C PRO A 54 11.67 17.24 -0.16
N GLU A 55 12.61 18.18 -0.33
CA GLU A 55 12.93 18.82 -1.62
C GLU A 55 13.85 17.92 -2.49
N ASN A 56 14.83 17.27 -1.87
CA ASN A 56 15.84 16.44 -2.50
C ASN A 56 15.89 14.99 -1.94
N PRO A 57 14.76 14.27 -1.90
CA PRO A 57 14.69 12.90 -1.35
C PRO A 57 15.33 11.88 -2.28
N GLN A 58 15.75 10.75 -1.71
CA GLN A 58 16.09 9.56 -2.47
C GLN A 58 14.90 8.60 -2.55
N TYR A 59 14.35 8.43 -3.74
CA TYR A 59 13.25 7.50 -4.01
C TYR A 59 13.77 6.19 -4.63
N PRO A 60 13.25 5.02 -4.20
CA PRO A 60 13.59 3.74 -4.83
C PRO A 60 13.09 3.63 -6.28
N MET A 61 12.01 4.34 -6.58
CA MET A 61 11.33 4.36 -7.87
C MET A 61 10.83 5.78 -8.12
N VAL A 62 10.92 6.23 -9.36
CA VAL A 62 10.42 7.52 -9.83
C VAL A 62 9.32 7.24 -10.84
N ASP A 63 8.20 7.93 -10.71
CA ASP A 63 7.07 7.86 -11.62
C ASP A 63 6.67 9.28 -12.00
N LEU A 64 6.82 9.59 -13.29
CA LEU A 64 6.47 10.88 -13.88
C LEU A 64 5.06 10.86 -14.50
N SER A 65 4.35 9.74 -14.38
CA SER A 65 2.97 9.58 -14.90
C SER A 65 1.91 10.41 -14.18
N PRO A 66 2.05 10.83 -12.89
CA PRO A 66 1.11 11.77 -12.28
C PRO A 66 1.19 13.13 -13.00
N LYS A 67 0.40 13.29 -14.06
CA LYS A 67 0.24 14.53 -14.83
C LYS A 67 -0.87 15.43 -14.27
N GLU A 68 -1.65 14.90 -13.33
CA GLU A 68 -2.78 15.62 -12.75
C GLU A 68 -2.30 16.76 -11.86
N ALA A 69 -2.74 17.97 -12.17
CA ALA A 69 -2.53 19.12 -11.32
C ALA A 69 -3.28 18.93 -9.99
N LEU A 70 -2.60 19.25 -8.89
CA LEU A 70 -3.26 19.34 -7.58
C LEU A 70 -4.28 20.50 -7.59
N PRO A 71 -5.40 20.37 -6.86
CA PRO A 71 -6.32 21.49 -6.65
C PRO A 71 -5.59 22.73 -6.09
N LYS A 72 -6.07 23.93 -6.41
CA LYS A 72 -5.45 25.20 -6.00
C LYS A 72 -5.42 25.38 -4.48
N GLU A 73 -6.30 24.69 -3.77
CA GLU A 73 -6.41 24.67 -2.32
C GLU A 73 -5.27 23.89 -1.65
N VAL A 74 -4.53 23.06 -2.40
CA VAL A 74 -3.39 22.30 -1.90
C VAL A 74 -2.15 23.18 -1.89
N SER A 75 -1.58 23.42 -0.71
CA SER A 75 -0.30 24.12 -0.57
C SER A 75 0.83 23.11 -0.42
N LEU A 76 1.88 23.20 -1.24
CA LEU A 76 3.05 22.31 -1.16
C LEU A 76 4.25 23.06 -0.59
N ILE A 77 4.84 22.52 0.48
CA ILE A 77 6.06 23.02 1.11
C ILE A 77 7.15 21.98 0.91
N LYS A 78 8.25 22.40 0.28
CA LYS A 78 9.45 21.60 0.12
C LYS A 78 10.57 22.14 1.00
N ARG A 79 11.26 21.25 1.71
CA ARG A 79 12.47 21.60 2.48
C ARG A 79 13.58 20.59 2.23
N PRO A 80 14.85 21.03 2.21
CA PRO A 80 15.96 20.12 1.98
C PRO A 80 16.04 19.06 3.09
N ILE A 81 16.43 17.85 2.71
CA ILE A 81 16.69 16.73 3.60
C ILE A 81 18.15 16.29 3.47
N SER A 82 18.80 16.10 4.62
CA SER A 82 20.12 15.47 4.70
C SER A 82 19.93 13.98 4.89
N GLU A 83 20.45 13.18 3.96
CA GLU A 83 20.28 11.73 3.93
C GLU A 83 21.65 11.07 3.90
N PRO A 84 22.20 10.64 5.05
CA PRO A 84 23.55 10.07 5.16
C PRO A 84 23.76 8.83 4.29
N TYR A 85 22.67 8.14 3.92
CA TYR A 85 22.71 6.97 3.03
C TYR A 85 22.98 7.29 1.55
N LYS A 86 22.92 8.57 1.12
CA LYS A 86 23.28 8.98 -0.25
C LYS A 86 24.68 8.50 -0.63
N TRP A 87 25.62 8.61 0.31
CA TRP A 87 27.02 8.18 0.16
C TRP A 87 27.18 6.67 -0.03
N VAL A 88 26.35 5.87 0.64
CA VAL A 88 26.40 4.40 0.59
C VAL A 88 25.79 3.87 -0.71
N SER A 89 24.69 4.47 -1.18
CA SER A 89 23.99 4.02 -2.40
C SER A 89 24.80 4.23 -3.68
N TRP A 90 25.71 5.22 -3.70
CA TRP A 90 26.65 5.45 -4.81
C TRP A 90 27.61 4.26 -5.04
N LEU A 91 27.97 3.53 -3.98
CA LEU A 91 28.89 2.39 -4.04
C LEU A 91 28.25 1.11 -4.63
N PHE A 92 26.91 1.02 -4.73
CA PHE A 92 26.21 -0.24 -5.08
C PHE A 92 25.11 -0.13 -6.16
N LYS A 93 25.16 0.88 -7.04
CA LYS A 93 24.10 1.19 -8.03
C LYS A 93 23.46 -0.02 -8.73
N LYS A 94 24.25 -1.00 -9.22
CA LYS A 94 23.73 -2.22 -9.89
C LYS A 94 22.93 -3.15 -8.96
N LYS A 95 23.40 -3.37 -7.72
CA LYS A 95 22.68 -4.18 -6.72
C LYS A 95 21.45 -3.46 -6.18
N THR A 96 21.51 -2.13 -6.04
CA THR A 96 20.36 -1.33 -5.58
C THR A 96 19.21 -1.35 -6.59
N LEU A 97 19.51 -1.34 -7.89
CA LEU A 97 18.54 -1.49 -8.98
C LEU A 97 17.90 -2.88 -9.00
N GLN A 98 18.67 -3.95 -8.78
CA GLN A 98 18.13 -5.31 -8.67
C GLN A 98 17.29 -5.49 -7.39
N LEU A 99 17.68 -4.85 -6.28
CA LEU A 99 16.94 -4.84 -5.01
C LEU A 99 15.61 -4.09 -5.15
N SER A 100 15.59 -2.93 -5.82
CA SER A 100 14.36 -2.16 -6.06
C SER A 100 13.40 -2.85 -7.03
N GLN A 101 13.92 -3.71 -7.91
CA GLN A 101 13.14 -4.57 -8.80
C GLN A 101 12.75 -5.92 -8.16
N GLY A 102 13.23 -6.21 -6.94
CA GLY A 102 12.96 -7.47 -6.24
C GLY A 102 13.61 -8.72 -6.86
N LEU A 103 14.57 -8.53 -7.76
CA LEU A 103 15.17 -9.57 -8.60
C LEU A 103 16.29 -10.38 -7.95
N ILE A 104 16.52 -10.22 -6.64
CA ILE A 104 17.69 -10.82 -5.99
C ILE A 104 17.44 -12.31 -5.71
N GLN A 105 18.31 -13.14 -6.28
CA GLN A 105 18.54 -14.53 -5.85
C GLN A 105 18.92 -14.56 -4.37
N GLU A 106 18.32 -15.45 -3.58
CA GLU A 106 18.61 -15.63 -2.15
C GLU A 106 20.02 -16.21 -1.91
N SER A 107 21.06 -15.45 -2.20
CA SER A 107 22.40 -15.70 -1.68
C SER A 107 22.48 -15.12 -0.26
N LYS A 108 23.08 -15.86 0.69
CA LYS A 108 23.36 -15.35 2.04
C LYS A 108 24.09 -13.99 1.94
N PRO A 109 23.70 -12.96 2.71
CA PRO A 109 24.33 -11.65 2.61
C PRO A 109 25.81 -11.75 2.98
N GLY A 110 26.66 -11.16 2.15
CA GLY A 110 28.11 -11.09 2.41
C GLY A 110 28.42 -10.25 3.66
N LEU A 111 29.66 -10.32 4.16
CA LEU A 111 30.07 -9.62 5.40
C LEU A 111 29.80 -8.12 5.35
N LEU A 112 30.13 -7.46 4.23
CA LEU A 112 29.88 -6.03 4.04
C LEU A 112 28.38 -5.70 4.05
N GLU A 113 27.54 -6.53 3.44
CA GLU A 113 26.09 -6.32 3.43
C GLU A 113 25.50 -6.49 4.84
N ARG A 114 25.96 -7.48 5.60
CA ARG A 114 25.59 -7.67 7.02
C ARG A 114 25.99 -6.46 7.86
N PHE A 115 27.21 -5.94 7.66
CA PHE A 115 27.66 -4.73 8.34
C PHE A 115 26.81 -3.51 7.98
N MET A 116 26.48 -3.30 6.71
CA MET A 116 25.60 -2.19 6.29
C MET A 116 24.18 -2.31 6.87
N ARG A 117 23.61 -3.52 6.90
CA ARG A 117 22.33 -3.81 7.55
C ARG A 117 22.39 -3.51 9.05
N PHE A 118 23.46 -3.93 9.73
CA PHE A 118 23.73 -3.61 11.14
C PHE A 118 23.81 -2.10 11.36
N VAL A 119 24.59 -1.36 10.56
CA VAL A 119 24.70 0.10 10.67
C VAL A 119 23.32 0.77 10.50
N ARG A 120 22.55 0.32 9.50
CA ARG A 120 21.18 0.80 9.27
C ARG A 120 20.27 0.56 10.47
N GLY A 121 20.27 -0.65 11.02
CA GLY A 121 19.39 -1.05 12.13
C GLY A 121 19.74 -0.41 13.47
N ASN A 122 20.98 0.08 13.65
CA ASN A 122 21.45 0.52 14.96
C ASN A 122 21.71 2.03 15.05
N PHE A 123 22.11 2.73 13.99
CA PHE A 123 22.48 4.15 14.10
C PHE A 123 21.38 5.10 13.62
N PHE A 124 20.55 4.68 12.67
CA PHE A 124 19.51 5.50 12.07
C PHE A 124 18.14 5.05 12.55
N ILE A 125 17.83 5.32 13.81
CA ILE A 125 16.58 4.90 14.45
C ILE A 125 15.60 6.07 14.51
N PRO A 126 14.39 5.95 13.92
CA PRO A 126 13.81 4.71 13.41
C PRO A 126 14.15 4.38 11.96
N ASP A 127 14.63 5.35 11.20
CA ASP A 127 15.03 5.17 9.83
C ASP A 127 16.06 6.22 9.41
N ALA A 128 16.58 6.08 8.18
CA ALA A 128 17.58 6.95 7.58
C ALA A 128 17.14 8.41 7.37
N ARG A 129 15.89 8.77 7.72
CA ARG A 129 15.33 10.13 7.60
C ARG A 129 15.26 10.86 8.94
N VAL A 130 15.77 10.27 10.02
CA VAL A 130 15.73 10.86 11.37
C VAL A 130 16.44 12.22 11.47
N SER A 131 17.46 12.46 10.64
CA SER A 131 18.16 13.74 10.50
C SER A 131 17.25 14.88 10.03
N TRP A 132 16.10 14.57 9.42
CA TRP A 132 15.13 15.58 8.99
C TRP A 132 14.19 16.04 10.11
N VAL A 133 14.16 15.34 11.25
CA VAL A 133 13.19 15.60 12.32
C VAL A 133 13.41 17.00 12.92
N ALA A 134 14.58 17.27 13.49
CA ALA A 134 14.88 18.54 14.14
C ALA A 134 14.70 19.78 13.23
N PRO A 135 15.27 19.85 12.01
CA PRO A 135 15.07 21.02 11.14
C PRO A 135 13.62 21.18 10.70
N SER A 136 12.87 20.08 10.53
CA SER A 136 11.45 20.14 10.19
C SER A 136 10.61 20.66 11.35
N VAL A 137 10.87 20.22 12.58
CA VAL A 137 10.19 20.73 13.77
C VAL A 137 10.42 22.23 13.92
N ALA A 138 11.66 22.70 13.83
CA ALA A 138 11.99 24.13 13.95
C ALA A 138 11.21 25.01 12.94
N TYR A 139 11.17 24.56 11.68
CA TYR A 139 10.43 25.26 10.64
C TYR A 139 8.91 25.19 10.83
N LEU A 140 8.38 23.99 11.06
CA LEU A 140 6.94 23.75 11.14
C LEU A 140 6.31 24.37 12.39
N SER A 141 7.01 24.45 13.53
CA SER A 141 6.51 25.15 14.71
C SER A 141 6.20 26.63 14.42
N SER A 142 7.05 27.30 13.62
CA SER A 142 6.81 28.69 13.21
C SER A 142 5.69 28.79 12.17
N TYR A 143 5.67 27.86 11.22
CA TYR A 143 4.67 27.82 10.15
C TYR A 143 3.26 27.58 10.69
N ILE A 144 3.09 26.60 11.58
CA ILE A 144 1.82 26.24 12.22
C ILE A 144 1.22 27.44 12.93
N LYS A 145 2.02 28.16 13.73
CA LYS A 145 1.59 29.38 14.44
C LYS A 145 1.19 30.48 13.47
N LYS A 146 2.01 30.76 12.45
CA LYS A 146 1.74 31.80 11.45
C LYS A 146 0.46 31.56 10.65
N HIS A 147 0.15 30.29 10.35
CA HIS A 147 -0.96 29.92 9.47
C HIS A 147 -2.19 29.38 10.22
N ASN A 148 -2.20 29.44 11.56
CA ASN A 148 -3.27 28.96 12.44
C ASN A 148 -3.71 27.53 12.12
N ILE A 149 -2.74 26.62 11.96
CA ILE A 149 -3.03 25.20 11.72
C ILE A 149 -3.25 24.51 13.06
N ASP A 150 -4.38 23.83 13.22
CA ASP A 150 -4.73 23.13 14.47
C ASP A 150 -4.68 21.61 14.36
N THR A 151 -4.40 21.09 13.15
CA THR A 151 -4.39 19.65 12.87
C THR A 151 -3.19 19.27 12.02
N VAL A 152 -2.43 18.28 12.49
CA VAL A 152 -1.33 17.63 11.75
C VAL A 152 -1.65 16.16 11.48
N ILE A 153 -1.25 15.69 10.31
CA ILE A 153 -1.24 14.27 9.95
C ILE A 153 0.18 13.91 9.56
N SER A 154 0.70 12.81 10.08
CA SER A 154 1.97 12.24 9.63
C SER A 154 1.75 10.84 9.08
N THR A 155 2.38 10.52 7.95
CA THR A 155 2.30 9.20 7.34
C THR A 155 3.65 8.51 7.32
N GLY A 156 3.68 7.26 7.80
CA GLY A 156 4.86 6.41 7.85
C GLY A 156 4.57 5.00 7.33
N PRO A 157 5.61 4.24 6.92
CA PRO A 157 7.02 4.60 6.93
C PRO A 157 7.40 5.66 5.86
N PRO A 158 8.56 6.35 5.96
CA PRO A 158 9.47 6.37 7.10
C PRO A 158 8.79 6.93 8.37
N HIS A 159 9.01 6.29 9.52
CA HIS A 159 8.38 6.67 10.78
C HIS A 159 9.01 7.93 11.40
N SER A 160 10.13 8.43 10.85
CA SER A 160 10.63 9.77 11.16
C SER A 160 9.57 10.87 10.94
N MET A 161 8.60 10.68 10.04
CA MET A 161 7.49 11.64 9.87
C MET A 161 6.62 11.73 11.13
N HIS A 162 6.40 10.59 11.80
CA HIS A 162 5.68 10.57 13.07
C HIS A 162 6.47 11.26 14.18
N LEU A 163 7.80 11.17 14.17
CA LEU A 163 8.63 11.89 15.14
C LEU A 163 8.53 13.41 14.97
N ILE A 164 8.44 13.92 13.73
CA ILE A 164 8.19 15.34 13.49
C ILE A 164 6.86 15.74 14.13
N ALA A 165 5.77 15.04 13.82
CA ALA A 165 4.45 15.35 14.38
C ALA A 165 4.42 15.23 15.92
N ASN A 166 5.06 14.20 16.48
CA ASN A 166 5.15 13.96 17.91
C ASN A 166 5.84 15.12 18.66
N GLU A 167 6.90 15.70 18.11
CA GLU A 167 7.55 16.86 18.73
C GLU A 167 6.75 18.17 18.53
N LEU A 168 6.02 18.29 17.41
CA LEU A 168 5.13 19.45 17.18
C LEU A 168 3.97 19.49 18.16
N VAL A 169 3.32 18.35 18.44
CA VAL A 169 2.20 18.31 19.41
C VAL A 169 2.64 18.56 20.84
N LYS A 170 3.87 18.15 21.21
CA LYS A 170 4.42 18.45 22.54
C LYS A 170 4.71 19.93 22.75
N SER A 171 5.08 20.63 21.67
CA SER A 171 5.52 22.04 21.73
C SER A 171 4.45 23.04 21.32
N THR A 172 3.29 22.58 20.87
CA THR A 172 2.19 23.42 20.37
C THR A 172 0.88 23.04 21.05
N THR A 173 0.40 23.91 21.93
CA THR A 173 -0.89 23.75 22.61
C THR A 173 -2.03 23.63 21.61
N ASN A 174 -2.98 22.72 21.86
CA ASN A 174 -4.17 22.47 21.04
C ASN A 174 -3.91 21.89 19.63
N LEU A 175 -2.68 21.50 19.29
CA LEU A 175 -2.40 20.85 18.01
C LEU A 175 -2.84 19.39 18.06
N LYS A 176 -3.84 19.05 17.23
CA LYS A 176 -4.38 17.69 17.09
C LYS A 176 -3.53 16.90 16.12
N TRP A 177 -3.40 15.59 16.36
CA TRP A 177 -2.57 14.74 15.53
C TRP A 177 -3.20 13.40 15.17
N ILE A 178 -3.21 13.12 13.87
CA ILE A 178 -3.47 11.78 13.32
C ILE A 178 -2.15 11.13 12.88
N ALA A 179 -1.83 9.96 13.43
CA ALA A 179 -0.67 9.16 13.00
C ALA A 179 -1.12 8.05 12.04
N ASP A 180 -0.75 8.16 10.76
CA ASP A 180 -1.09 7.17 9.73
C ASP A 180 0.03 6.14 9.53
N PHE A 181 -0.23 4.92 9.98
CA PHE A 181 0.62 3.76 9.82
C PHE A 181 0.21 2.96 8.59
N ARG A 182 0.96 3.13 7.50
CA ARG A 182 0.79 2.34 6.28
C ARG A 182 1.29 0.91 6.44
N ASP A 183 2.24 0.73 7.35
CA ASP A 183 2.82 -0.53 7.77
C ASP A 183 3.04 -0.49 9.31
N PRO A 184 3.04 -1.65 10.01
CA PRO A 184 3.43 -1.70 11.42
C PRO A 184 4.90 -1.28 11.61
N TRP A 185 5.23 -0.67 12.75
CA TRP A 185 6.59 -0.19 13.00
C TRP A 185 7.52 -1.29 13.50
N THR A 186 7.24 -1.89 14.66
CA THR A 186 8.15 -2.88 15.26
C THR A 186 7.87 -4.32 14.84
N ASN A 187 6.66 -4.60 14.34
CA ASN A 187 6.20 -5.93 13.95
C ASN A 187 6.30 -6.20 12.44
N ILE A 188 7.24 -5.55 11.75
CA ILE A 188 7.45 -5.74 10.30
C ILE A 188 8.54 -6.77 10.01
N GLY A 189 8.32 -7.63 9.01
CA GLY A 189 9.18 -8.78 8.75
C GLY A 189 10.66 -8.45 8.47
N TYR A 190 10.96 -7.30 7.86
CA TYR A 190 12.34 -6.93 7.52
C TYR A 190 13.19 -6.52 8.73
N HIS A 191 12.62 -6.26 9.90
CA HIS A 191 13.41 -5.94 11.10
C HIS A 191 14.38 -7.08 11.47
N ASN A 192 13.99 -8.32 11.18
CA ASN A 192 14.82 -9.50 11.41
C ASN A 192 16.12 -9.47 10.57
N ASP A 193 16.12 -8.76 9.43
CA ASP A 193 17.27 -8.66 8.53
C ASP A 193 18.25 -7.54 8.91
N LEU A 194 17.92 -6.70 9.90
CA LEU A 194 18.69 -5.50 10.25
C LEU A 194 19.78 -5.72 11.31
N TYR A 195 19.93 -6.93 11.85
CA TYR A 195 20.92 -7.26 12.90
C TYR A 195 20.90 -6.25 14.07
N MET A 196 19.71 -5.86 14.52
CA MET A 196 19.54 -4.85 15.57
C MET A 196 20.02 -5.37 16.93
N THR A 197 20.79 -4.56 17.64
CA THR A 197 21.14 -4.78 19.04
C THR A 197 19.90 -4.67 19.94
N PRO A 198 19.91 -5.26 21.15
CA PRO A 198 18.83 -5.10 22.12
C PRO A 198 18.51 -3.63 22.44
N TRP A 199 19.53 -2.77 22.48
CA TRP A 199 19.34 -1.33 22.66
C TRP A 199 18.53 -0.71 21.52
N ALA A 200 18.88 -1.03 20.27
CA ALA A 200 18.17 -0.52 19.09
C ALA A 200 16.71 -0.96 19.07
N GLN A 201 16.46 -2.24 19.37
CA GLN A 201 15.11 -2.79 19.49
C GLN A 201 14.30 -2.07 20.58
N LYS A 202 14.88 -1.85 21.77
CA LYS A 202 14.24 -1.10 22.86
C LYS A 202 13.95 0.35 22.48
N LYS A 203 14.85 1.00 21.73
CA LYS A 203 14.65 2.37 21.22
C LYS A 203 13.48 2.42 20.24
N HIS A 204 13.39 1.47 19.31
CA HIS A 204 12.24 1.34 18.40
C HIS A 204 10.91 1.18 19.16
N LEU A 205 10.86 0.28 20.14
CA LEU A 205 9.66 0.07 20.97
C LEU A 205 9.25 1.33 21.75
N ARG A 206 10.23 2.07 22.31
CA ARG A 206 9.98 3.33 23.02
C ARG A 206 9.42 4.40 22.08
N LEU A 207 9.97 4.52 20.87
CA LEU A 207 9.50 5.51 19.89
C LEU A 207 8.11 5.15 19.35
N GLU A 208 7.87 3.87 19.03
CA GLU A 208 6.54 3.39 18.64
C GLU A 208 5.52 3.69 19.74
N SER A 209 5.83 3.34 21.00
CA SER A 209 4.95 3.63 22.13
C SER A 209 4.67 5.12 22.27
N ALA A 210 5.70 5.99 22.17
CA ALA A 210 5.50 7.43 22.24
C ALA A 210 4.53 7.94 21.15
N VAL A 211 4.66 7.45 19.90
CA VAL A 211 3.76 7.83 18.81
C VAL A 211 2.35 7.32 19.04
N LEU A 212 2.20 6.06 19.45
CA LEU A 212 0.89 5.46 19.70
C LEU A 212 0.13 6.16 20.84
N GLN A 213 0.84 6.61 21.88
CA GLN A 213 0.21 7.28 23.04
C GLN A 213 -0.03 8.78 22.85
N ASN A 214 0.80 9.48 22.07
CA ASN A 214 0.67 10.94 21.91
C ASN A 214 -0.20 11.35 20.72
N ALA A 215 -0.48 10.44 19.78
CA ALA A 215 -1.44 10.69 18.72
C ALA A 215 -2.86 10.79 19.30
N HIS A 216 -3.70 11.65 18.72
CA HIS A 216 -5.12 11.73 19.10
C HIS A 216 -5.95 10.66 18.39
N THR A 217 -5.50 10.22 17.21
CA THR A 217 -6.09 9.11 16.48
C THR A 217 -5.00 8.44 15.65
N ILE A 218 -5.06 7.11 15.56
CA ILE A 218 -4.18 6.31 14.72
C ILE A 218 -4.97 5.84 13.51
N LEU A 219 -4.39 5.96 12.32
CA LEU A 219 -4.90 5.30 11.12
C LEU A 219 -4.03 4.10 10.80
N THR A 220 -4.66 2.99 10.41
CA THR A 220 -3.99 1.83 9.83
C THR A 220 -4.56 1.52 8.46
N THR A 221 -3.77 0.84 7.63
CA THR A 221 -4.21 0.31 6.33
C THR A 221 -4.83 -1.08 6.40
N SER A 222 -4.70 -1.76 7.55
CA SER A 222 -5.10 -3.16 7.72
C SER A 222 -5.71 -3.42 9.10
N PHE A 223 -6.52 -4.47 9.16
CA PHE A 223 -7.28 -4.90 10.34
C PHE A 223 -6.37 -5.58 11.35
N THR A 224 -5.43 -6.40 10.89
CA THR A 224 -4.40 -7.03 11.71
C THR A 224 -3.53 -5.98 12.41
N THR A 225 -3.11 -4.92 11.71
CA THR A 225 -2.33 -3.83 12.36
C THR A 225 -3.18 -3.06 13.38
N LYS A 226 -4.47 -2.84 13.12
CA LYS A 226 -5.37 -2.28 14.14
C LYS A 226 -5.43 -3.16 15.38
N ALA A 227 -5.69 -4.47 15.22
CA ALA A 227 -5.75 -5.42 16.33
C ALA A 227 -4.43 -5.49 17.11
N LEU A 228 -3.29 -5.41 16.42
CA LEU A 228 -1.96 -5.34 17.03
C LEU A 228 -1.79 -4.08 17.89
N PHE A 229 -2.14 -2.91 17.37
CA PHE A 229 -1.96 -1.64 18.07
C PHE A 229 -2.99 -1.42 19.18
N SER A 230 -4.21 -1.96 19.06
CA SER A 230 -5.20 -1.93 20.14
C SER A 230 -4.72 -2.64 21.41
N LYS A 231 -3.75 -3.55 21.31
CA LYS A 231 -3.10 -4.18 22.47
C LYS A 231 -2.02 -3.29 23.11
N LYS A 232 -1.57 -2.23 22.43
CA LYS A 232 -0.44 -1.37 22.82
C LYS A 232 -0.86 0.02 23.31
N THR A 233 -2.08 0.47 22.99
CA THR A 233 -2.56 1.81 23.34
C THR A 233 -4.09 1.85 23.46
N ALA A 234 -4.59 2.82 24.25
CA ALA A 234 -6.00 3.17 24.32
C ALA A 234 -6.39 4.27 23.32
N THR A 235 -5.43 4.84 22.59
CA THR A 235 -5.67 5.83 21.53
C THR A 235 -6.64 5.26 20.49
N PRO A 236 -7.66 6.01 20.05
CA PRO A 236 -8.59 5.55 19.01
C PRO A 236 -7.87 5.13 17.73
N ILE A 237 -8.26 3.98 17.16
CA ILE A 237 -7.64 3.41 15.95
C ILE A 237 -8.71 3.16 14.89
N GLU A 238 -8.53 3.81 13.74
CA GLU A 238 -9.39 3.66 12.57
C GLU A 238 -8.66 2.97 11.43
N VAL A 239 -9.38 2.11 10.70
CA VAL A 239 -8.86 1.48 9.48
C VAL A 239 -9.35 2.27 8.29
N ILE A 240 -8.43 2.83 7.52
CA ILE A 240 -8.70 3.33 6.18
C ILE A 240 -7.74 2.59 5.27
N THR A 241 -8.25 1.63 4.50
CA THR A 241 -7.42 0.82 3.62
C THR A 241 -6.75 1.65 2.52
N ASN A 242 -5.92 1.01 1.69
CA ASN A 242 -5.67 1.53 0.35
C ASN A 242 -6.96 1.48 -0.50
N GLY A 243 -6.88 1.97 -1.73
CA GLY A 243 -8.02 2.03 -2.63
C GLY A 243 -7.60 2.30 -4.06
N PHE A 244 -8.59 2.41 -4.94
CA PHE A 244 -8.41 2.65 -6.38
C PHE A 244 -8.98 4.01 -6.81
N GLU A 245 -8.47 4.54 -7.93
CA GLU A 245 -9.18 5.60 -8.67
C GLU A 245 -10.13 4.96 -9.67
N PRO A 246 -11.32 5.53 -9.93
CA PRO A 246 -12.19 5.10 -11.03
C PRO A 246 -11.41 4.89 -12.34
N PHE A 247 -11.59 3.74 -12.99
CA PHE A 247 -11.13 3.51 -14.36
C PHE A 247 -12.30 3.76 -15.29
N VAL A 248 -12.22 4.81 -16.10
CA VAL A 248 -13.20 5.02 -17.17
C VAL A 248 -12.58 4.41 -18.43
N TYR A 249 -13.12 3.28 -18.84
CA TYR A 249 -12.78 2.65 -20.11
C TYR A 249 -14.02 2.59 -20.99
N SER A 250 -13.91 3.11 -22.21
CA SER A 250 -15.04 3.37 -23.11
C SER A 250 -15.56 2.13 -23.82
N GLU A 251 -14.80 1.05 -23.89
CA GLU A 251 -15.23 -0.19 -24.56
C GLU A 251 -15.84 -1.14 -23.51
N LYS A 252 -16.86 -1.90 -23.90
CA LYS A 252 -17.37 -3.02 -23.11
C LYS A 252 -16.24 -4.06 -23.00
N ILE A 253 -15.46 -4.02 -21.92
CA ILE A 253 -14.39 -4.98 -21.73
C ILE A 253 -15.02 -6.34 -21.41
N GLN A 254 -15.07 -7.19 -22.42
CA GLN A 254 -15.32 -8.61 -22.24
C GLN A 254 -14.00 -9.36 -22.27
N PRO A 255 -13.90 -10.49 -21.56
CA PRO A 255 -12.79 -11.41 -21.76
C PRO A 255 -12.73 -11.84 -23.24
N GLU A 256 -11.54 -12.21 -23.70
CA GLU A 256 -11.37 -12.72 -25.07
C GLU A 256 -12.17 -14.01 -25.28
N GLU A 257 -12.97 -14.07 -26.35
CA GLU A 257 -13.67 -15.28 -26.74
C GLU A 257 -12.67 -16.40 -27.09
N ASN A 258 -12.97 -17.64 -26.68
CA ASN A 258 -12.13 -18.84 -26.90
C ASN A 258 -10.79 -18.88 -26.16
N LYS A 259 -10.65 -18.14 -25.06
CA LYS A 259 -9.48 -18.18 -24.18
C LYS A 259 -9.94 -18.25 -22.74
N PHE A 260 -9.15 -18.84 -21.86
CA PHE A 260 -9.35 -18.81 -20.41
C PHE A 260 -8.09 -18.26 -19.74
N SER A 261 -8.09 -16.95 -19.50
CA SER A 261 -6.92 -16.20 -19.02
C SER A 261 -6.87 -16.07 -17.50
N LEU A 262 -5.81 -16.60 -16.90
CA LEU A 262 -5.43 -16.38 -15.51
C LEU A 262 -4.34 -15.31 -15.48
N VAL A 263 -4.64 -14.16 -14.89
CA VAL A 263 -3.77 -12.97 -14.96
C VAL A 263 -3.18 -12.63 -13.59
N HIS A 264 -1.85 -12.53 -13.50
CA HIS A 264 -1.16 -11.95 -12.36
C HIS A 264 -0.51 -10.63 -12.72
N ILE A 265 -0.93 -9.55 -12.06
CA ILE A 265 -0.32 -8.23 -12.19
C ILE A 265 0.67 -7.98 -11.05
N GLY A 266 1.85 -7.48 -11.36
CA GLY A 266 2.93 -7.15 -10.42
C GLY A 266 4.01 -8.23 -10.35
N SER A 267 5.03 -7.98 -9.52
CA SER A 267 6.17 -8.90 -9.42
C SER A 267 5.82 -10.18 -8.65
N LEU A 268 6.07 -11.32 -9.29
CA LEU A 268 5.96 -12.66 -8.72
C LEU A 268 7.36 -13.22 -8.46
N LEU A 269 7.81 -13.06 -7.23
CA LEU A 269 9.17 -13.40 -6.80
C LEU A 269 9.18 -14.73 -6.04
N SER A 270 10.37 -15.29 -5.81
CA SER A 270 10.57 -16.64 -5.25
C SER A 270 9.74 -16.94 -3.99
N LYS A 271 9.67 -16.02 -3.02
CA LYS A 271 8.89 -16.19 -1.78
C LYS A 271 7.37 -16.25 -1.98
N ARG A 272 6.88 -15.85 -3.15
CA ARG A 272 5.47 -15.90 -3.55
C ARG A 272 5.19 -17.03 -4.52
N ASN A 273 6.07 -18.03 -4.67
CA ASN A 273 5.86 -19.10 -5.65
C ASN A 273 4.79 -20.10 -5.18
N PRO A 274 3.57 -20.12 -5.77
CA PRO A 274 2.49 -20.99 -5.34
C PRO A 274 2.59 -22.36 -6.02
N LYS A 275 3.52 -23.22 -5.58
CA LYS A 275 3.79 -24.51 -6.24
C LYS A 275 2.52 -25.36 -6.46
N ILE A 276 1.64 -25.41 -5.45
CA ILE A 276 0.38 -26.15 -5.50
C ILE A 276 -0.61 -25.60 -6.55
N LEU A 277 -0.56 -24.30 -6.86
CA LEU A 277 -1.35 -23.74 -7.96
C LEU A 277 -0.88 -24.31 -9.31
N TRP A 278 0.43 -24.37 -9.53
CA TRP A 278 1.00 -24.90 -10.76
C TRP A 278 0.72 -26.40 -10.91
N GLU A 279 0.81 -27.16 -9.83
CA GLU A 279 0.41 -28.57 -9.80
C GLU A 279 -1.07 -28.74 -10.17
N ALA A 280 -1.98 -27.98 -9.56
CA ALA A 280 -3.41 -28.05 -9.86
C ALA A 280 -3.73 -27.70 -11.33
N ILE A 281 -3.10 -26.66 -11.88
CA ILE A 281 -3.30 -26.28 -13.29
C ILE A 281 -2.71 -27.35 -14.22
N GLY A 282 -1.53 -27.91 -13.89
CA GLY A 282 -0.90 -28.99 -14.65
C GLY A 282 -1.78 -30.24 -14.71
N GLU A 283 -2.41 -30.63 -13.59
CA GLU A 283 -3.40 -31.72 -13.57
C GLU A 283 -4.61 -31.41 -14.47
N LEU A 284 -5.17 -30.20 -14.39
CA LEU A 284 -6.31 -29.80 -15.24
C LEU A 284 -5.98 -29.82 -16.75
N VAL A 285 -4.76 -29.43 -17.12
CA VAL A 285 -4.29 -29.50 -18.51
C VAL A 285 -4.26 -30.95 -19.02
N VAL A 286 -3.85 -31.90 -18.18
CA VAL A 286 -3.82 -33.33 -18.55
C VAL A 286 -5.23 -33.92 -18.59
N GLU A 287 -6.08 -33.56 -17.65
CA GLU A 287 -7.43 -34.11 -17.48
C GLU A 287 -8.44 -33.56 -18.49
N ASN A 288 -8.27 -32.32 -18.95
CA ASN A 288 -9.24 -31.64 -19.82
C ASN A 288 -8.56 -30.97 -21.03
N LYS A 289 -8.74 -31.56 -22.22
CA LYS A 289 -8.18 -31.05 -23.48
C LYS A 289 -8.75 -29.70 -23.91
N GLU A 290 -10.01 -29.42 -23.59
CA GLU A 290 -10.64 -28.13 -23.93
C GLU A 290 -10.06 -27.02 -23.06
N PHE A 291 -9.90 -27.28 -21.76
CA PHE A 291 -9.20 -26.39 -20.84
C PHE A 291 -7.77 -26.13 -21.33
N ALA A 292 -7.03 -27.18 -21.68
CA ALA A 292 -5.69 -27.06 -22.21
C ALA A 292 -5.64 -26.20 -23.50
N ALA A 293 -6.61 -26.34 -24.40
CA ALA A 293 -6.63 -25.57 -25.65
C ALA A 293 -6.89 -24.07 -25.43
N GLN A 294 -7.60 -23.69 -24.37
CA GLN A 294 -7.98 -22.29 -24.11
C GLN A 294 -7.10 -21.61 -23.04
N LEU A 295 -6.37 -22.38 -22.23
CA LEU A 295 -5.61 -21.85 -21.09
C LEU A 295 -4.56 -20.81 -21.51
N SER A 296 -4.55 -19.69 -20.80
CA SER A 296 -3.49 -18.67 -20.86
C SER A 296 -3.11 -18.21 -19.46
N LEU A 297 -1.81 -18.24 -19.14
CA LEU A 297 -1.24 -17.76 -17.89
C LEU A 297 -0.48 -16.45 -18.17
N ASP A 298 -1.10 -15.32 -17.88
CA ASP A 298 -0.58 -14.00 -18.22
C ASP A 298 0.07 -13.32 -17.00
N PHE A 299 1.38 -13.07 -17.09
CA PHE A 299 2.16 -12.42 -16.05
C PHE A 299 2.59 -11.02 -16.48
N VAL A 300 1.94 -10.01 -15.90
CA VAL A 300 2.23 -8.59 -16.14
C VAL A 300 3.12 -8.08 -15.02
N GLY A 301 4.42 -8.23 -15.20
CA GLY A 301 5.42 -7.81 -14.24
C GLY A 301 6.65 -8.70 -14.28
N ILE A 302 7.48 -8.57 -13.26
CA ILE A 302 8.69 -9.36 -13.13
C ILE A 302 8.36 -10.73 -12.53
N VAL A 303 8.76 -11.81 -13.20
CA VAL A 303 8.66 -13.18 -12.67
C VAL A 303 10.06 -13.76 -12.46
N SER A 304 10.35 -14.27 -11.27
CA SER A 304 11.68 -14.83 -10.96
C SER A 304 11.95 -16.14 -11.70
N LYS A 305 13.22 -16.49 -11.86
CA LYS A 305 13.62 -17.74 -12.54
C LYS A 305 13.09 -18.97 -11.82
N GLU A 306 13.04 -18.94 -10.49
CA GLU A 306 12.54 -20.02 -9.63
C GLU A 306 11.05 -20.27 -9.86
N VAL A 307 10.25 -19.21 -9.99
CA VAL A 307 8.83 -19.32 -10.30
C VAL A 307 8.63 -19.90 -11.71
N LYS A 308 9.38 -19.40 -12.71
CA LYS A 308 9.34 -19.93 -14.07
C LYS A 308 9.71 -21.41 -14.14
N ALA A 309 10.77 -21.81 -13.45
CA ALA A 309 11.19 -23.21 -13.36
C ALA A 309 10.11 -24.07 -12.69
N SER A 310 9.46 -23.56 -11.64
CA SER A 310 8.37 -24.27 -10.99
C SER A 310 7.19 -24.53 -11.92
N MET A 311 6.80 -23.55 -12.76
CA MET A 311 5.76 -23.75 -13.77
C MET A 311 6.17 -24.76 -14.84
N ALA A 312 7.44 -24.70 -15.29
CA ALA A 312 7.98 -25.64 -16.26
C ALA A 312 7.95 -27.09 -15.77
N ASN A 313 8.23 -27.33 -14.48
CA ASN A 313 8.17 -28.66 -13.87
C ASN A 313 6.77 -29.28 -13.88
N HIS A 314 5.71 -28.47 -14.04
CA HIS A 314 4.33 -28.93 -14.19
C HIS A 314 3.83 -28.84 -15.64
N GLY A 315 4.74 -28.73 -16.62
CA GLY A 315 4.40 -28.71 -18.05
C GLY A 315 3.73 -27.42 -18.52
N LEU A 316 3.76 -26.33 -17.71
CA LEU A 316 2.97 -25.13 -17.99
C LEU A 316 3.65 -24.11 -18.91
N THR A 317 4.90 -24.35 -19.32
CA THR A 317 5.67 -23.42 -20.17
C THR A 317 4.91 -22.96 -21.42
N PRO A 318 4.22 -23.83 -22.20
CA PRO A 318 3.51 -23.42 -23.41
C PRO A 318 2.34 -22.46 -23.17
N TYR A 319 1.82 -22.40 -21.95
CA TYR A 319 0.67 -21.56 -21.57
C TYR A 319 1.09 -20.22 -20.94
N CYS A 320 2.39 -20.04 -20.66
CA CYS A 320 2.89 -18.87 -19.94
C CYS A 320 3.22 -17.69 -20.88
N ASN A 321 2.58 -16.55 -20.65
CA ASN A 321 2.87 -15.28 -21.31
C ASN A 321 3.53 -14.31 -20.31
N PHE A 322 4.78 -13.93 -20.57
CA PHE A 322 5.54 -13.00 -19.71
C PHE A 322 5.63 -11.62 -20.36
N HIS A 323 4.75 -10.70 -19.97
CA HIS A 323 4.64 -9.37 -20.57
C HIS A 323 5.71 -8.38 -20.09
N GLY A 324 6.37 -8.68 -18.96
CA GLY A 324 7.32 -7.75 -18.34
C GLY A 324 6.62 -6.52 -17.76
N TYR A 325 7.32 -5.39 -17.71
CA TYR A 325 6.74 -4.13 -17.23
C TYR A 325 5.99 -3.42 -18.37
N ILE A 326 4.73 -3.10 -18.14
CA ILE A 326 3.89 -2.32 -19.06
C ILE A 326 3.30 -1.09 -18.33
N PRO A 327 2.83 -0.05 -19.06
CA PRO A 327 2.17 1.09 -18.46
C PRO A 327 0.97 0.68 -17.58
N HIS A 328 0.72 1.42 -16.50
CA HIS A 328 -0.31 1.08 -15.52
C HIS A 328 -1.71 0.95 -16.14
N ASP A 329 -2.09 1.85 -17.04
CA ASP A 329 -3.38 1.77 -17.74
C ASP A 329 -3.53 0.51 -18.59
N GLU A 330 -2.46 0.06 -19.25
CA GLU A 330 -2.47 -1.22 -19.99
C GLU A 330 -2.59 -2.41 -19.04
N ALA A 331 -1.90 -2.37 -17.89
CA ALA A 331 -2.05 -3.39 -16.86
C ALA A 331 -3.48 -3.45 -16.32
N ARG A 332 -4.17 -2.31 -16.17
CA ARG A 332 -5.59 -2.26 -15.80
C ARG A 332 -6.47 -2.88 -16.88
N LYS A 333 -6.21 -2.62 -18.17
CA LYS A 333 -6.94 -3.32 -19.25
C LYS A 333 -6.79 -4.83 -19.17
N CYS A 334 -5.58 -5.34 -18.87
CA CYS A 334 -5.38 -6.77 -18.63
C CYS A 334 -6.24 -7.28 -17.46
N GLN A 335 -6.38 -6.51 -16.37
CA GLN A 335 -7.23 -6.90 -15.23
C GLN A 335 -8.69 -7.06 -15.67
N PHE A 336 -9.22 -6.07 -16.39
CA PHE A 336 -10.60 -6.10 -16.86
C PHE A 336 -10.84 -7.14 -17.97
N LYS A 337 -9.83 -7.61 -18.69
CA LYS A 337 -9.96 -8.69 -19.70
C LYS A 337 -9.72 -10.10 -19.12
N ALA A 338 -9.30 -10.21 -17.87
CA ALA A 338 -9.00 -11.49 -17.25
C ALA A 338 -10.26 -12.34 -17.08
N HIS A 339 -10.12 -13.66 -17.27
CA HIS A 339 -11.16 -14.60 -16.82
C HIS A 339 -11.05 -14.86 -15.31
N LEU A 340 -9.82 -14.92 -14.82
CA LEU A 340 -9.50 -15.11 -13.43
C LEU A 340 -8.27 -14.30 -13.04
N LEU A 341 -8.34 -13.58 -11.93
CA LEU A 341 -7.23 -12.81 -11.40
C LEU A 341 -6.51 -13.58 -10.30
N LEU A 342 -5.19 -13.66 -10.40
CA LEU A 342 -4.33 -14.32 -9.41
C LEU A 342 -3.76 -13.29 -8.43
N LEU A 343 -4.19 -13.37 -7.19
CA LEU A 343 -3.69 -12.55 -6.08
C LEU A 343 -2.85 -13.41 -5.14
N ILE A 344 -1.52 -13.28 -5.23
CA ILE A 344 -0.60 -14.15 -4.48
C ILE A 344 0.22 -13.31 -3.50
N GLU A 345 0.29 -13.74 -2.25
CA GLU A 345 1.14 -13.15 -1.21
C GLU A 345 1.96 -14.21 -0.47
N ILE A 346 3.05 -13.80 0.18
CA ILE A 346 3.95 -14.66 0.93
C ILE A 346 3.21 -15.35 2.08
N ASP A 347 3.31 -16.68 2.18
CA ASP A 347 2.77 -17.47 3.28
C ASP A 347 3.62 -17.32 4.55
N SER A 348 3.28 -16.36 5.41
CA SER A 348 3.88 -16.20 6.73
C SER A 348 3.05 -15.33 7.66
N GLU A 349 3.25 -15.49 8.98
CA GLU A 349 2.59 -14.68 10.02
C GLU A 349 2.75 -13.18 9.81
N ALA A 350 3.94 -12.72 9.41
CA ALA A 350 4.21 -11.29 9.18
C ALA A 350 3.42 -10.69 8.00
N HIS A 351 2.86 -11.52 7.12
CA HIS A 351 2.14 -11.09 5.92
C HIS A 351 0.61 -11.19 6.05
N LYS A 352 0.08 -11.72 7.16
CA LYS A 352 -1.37 -11.77 7.43
C LYS A 352 -2.05 -10.39 7.39
N GLY A 353 -1.34 -9.35 7.82
CA GLY A 353 -1.85 -7.97 7.78
C GLY A 353 -1.51 -7.18 6.51
N ILE A 354 -0.88 -7.80 5.51
CA ILE A 354 -0.46 -7.10 4.29
C ILE A 354 -1.58 -7.16 3.26
N ILE A 355 -2.20 -6.02 2.96
CA ILE A 355 -3.22 -5.91 1.93
C ILE A 355 -2.58 -5.31 0.66
N PRO A 356 -2.31 -6.11 -0.40
CA PRO A 356 -1.63 -5.60 -1.59
C PRO A 356 -2.49 -4.58 -2.33
N GLY A 357 -1.92 -3.44 -2.74
CA GLY A 357 -2.67 -2.38 -3.42
C GLY A 357 -3.43 -2.81 -4.69
N LYS A 358 -2.97 -3.87 -5.38
CA LYS A 358 -3.63 -4.41 -6.57
C LYS A 358 -5.01 -5.02 -6.30
N VAL A 359 -5.29 -5.47 -5.07
CA VAL A 359 -6.60 -6.07 -4.74
C VAL A 359 -7.74 -5.10 -4.98
N PHE A 360 -7.51 -3.80 -4.74
CA PHE A 360 -8.53 -2.77 -4.93
C PHE A 360 -8.87 -2.58 -6.41
N GLU A 361 -7.88 -2.64 -7.30
CA GLU A 361 -8.13 -2.57 -8.75
C GLU A 361 -8.73 -3.89 -9.28
N TYR A 362 -8.33 -5.03 -8.70
CA TYR A 362 -8.95 -6.32 -9.03
C TYR A 362 -10.45 -6.33 -8.67
N LEU A 363 -10.81 -5.82 -7.49
CA LEU A 363 -12.21 -5.66 -7.10
C LEU A 363 -12.95 -4.74 -8.09
N GLN A 364 -12.34 -3.62 -8.48
CA GLN A 364 -12.92 -2.71 -9.48
C GLN A 364 -13.15 -3.38 -10.84
N SER A 365 -12.31 -4.34 -11.23
CA SER A 365 -12.43 -5.05 -12.51
C SER A 365 -13.60 -6.03 -12.58
N LEU A 366 -14.21 -6.36 -11.42
CA LEU A 366 -15.34 -7.28 -11.29
C LEU A 366 -15.04 -8.68 -11.85
N ARG A 367 -13.76 -9.04 -11.93
CA ARG A 367 -13.33 -10.37 -12.32
C ARG A 367 -13.15 -11.26 -11.10
N PRO A 368 -13.45 -12.57 -11.21
CA PRO A 368 -13.14 -13.55 -10.18
C PRO A 368 -11.70 -13.41 -9.69
N ILE A 369 -11.51 -13.48 -8.38
CA ILE A 369 -10.19 -13.46 -7.75
C ILE A 369 -9.92 -14.81 -7.11
N LEU A 370 -8.83 -15.46 -7.53
CA LEU A 370 -8.22 -16.55 -6.78
C LEU A 370 -7.07 -15.96 -5.97
N ALA A 371 -7.32 -15.79 -4.68
CA ALA A 371 -6.35 -15.31 -3.70
C ALA A 371 -5.63 -16.49 -3.04
N ILE A 372 -4.29 -16.47 -3.04
CA ILE A 372 -3.45 -17.46 -2.37
C ILE A 372 -2.49 -16.72 -1.43
N GLY A 373 -2.60 -16.99 -0.13
CA GLY A 373 -1.86 -16.26 0.88
C GLY A 373 -1.79 -17.02 2.21
N PRO A 374 -1.31 -16.35 3.27
CA PRO A 374 -1.27 -16.95 4.59
C PRO A 374 -2.68 -17.22 5.13
N LYS A 375 -2.79 -18.15 6.07
CA LYS A 375 -4.02 -18.33 6.85
C LYS A 375 -4.38 -17.02 7.58
N ASP A 376 -5.67 -16.73 7.77
CA ASP A 376 -6.17 -15.52 8.44
C ASP A 376 -5.73 -14.20 7.77
N TRP A 377 -5.57 -14.21 6.44
CA TRP A 377 -5.15 -13.03 5.68
C TRP A 377 -6.22 -11.94 5.67
N ASP A 378 -5.85 -10.69 5.96
CA ASP A 378 -6.75 -9.53 5.97
C ASP A 378 -7.50 -9.30 4.66
N VAL A 379 -6.98 -9.80 3.53
CA VAL A 379 -7.67 -9.74 2.22
C VAL A 379 -9.03 -10.45 2.26
N ALA A 380 -9.22 -11.46 3.12
CA ALA A 380 -10.50 -12.14 3.31
C ALA A 380 -11.63 -11.15 3.63
N GLN A 381 -11.35 -10.10 4.41
CA GLN A 381 -12.35 -9.09 4.80
C GLN A 381 -12.70 -8.10 3.67
N LEU A 382 -11.96 -8.13 2.56
CA LEU A 382 -12.19 -7.26 1.41
C LEU A 382 -12.92 -7.94 0.27
N LEU A 383 -12.78 -9.27 0.16
CA LEU A 383 -13.46 -10.04 -0.86
C LEU A 383 -14.96 -10.10 -0.55
N PRO A 384 -15.84 -9.76 -1.50
CA PRO A 384 -17.28 -9.92 -1.32
C PRO A 384 -17.64 -11.36 -0.94
N GLU A 385 -18.59 -11.52 -0.01
CA GLU A 385 -19.15 -12.82 0.38
C GLU A 385 -20.05 -13.35 -0.75
N ASN A 386 -19.41 -13.89 -1.79
CA ASN A 386 -20.08 -14.53 -2.91
C ASN A 386 -19.21 -15.66 -3.46
N ASN A 387 -19.79 -16.48 -4.33
CA ASN A 387 -19.06 -17.59 -4.94
C ASN A 387 -18.04 -17.12 -5.98
N SER A 388 -18.00 -15.83 -6.35
CA SER A 388 -17.14 -15.32 -7.44
C SER A 388 -15.66 -15.30 -7.09
N ASN A 389 -15.30 -15.39 -5.81
CA ASN A 389 -13.92 -15.35 -5.35
C ASN A 389 -13.56 -16.60 -4.55
N ALA A 390 -12.28 -16.94 -4.53
CA ALA A 390 -11.74 -17.99 -3.68
C ALA A 390 -10.51 -17.47 -2.93
N LEU A 391 -10.41 -17.88 -1.67
CA LEU A 391 -9.23 -17.65 -0.83
C LEU A 391 -8.71 -19.02 -0.38
N GLY A 392 -7.51 -19.37 -0.84
CA GLY A 392 -6.80 -20.57 -0.44
C GLY A 392 -5.45 -20.26 0.20
N THR A 393 -4.91 -21.26 0.86
CA THR A 393 -3.52 -21.29 1.34
C THR A 393 -2.63 -21.99 0.31
N TYR A 394 -1.32 -22.04 0.58
CA TYR A 394 -0.35 -22.73 -0.28
C TYR A 394 -0.50 -24.26 -0.25
N GLN A 395 -1.45 -24.79 0.53
CA GLN A 395 -1.69 -26.20 0.75
C GLN A 395 -3.06 -26.66 0.20
N ASP A 396 -3.94 -25.73 -0.19
CA ASP A 396 -5.34 -26.02 -0.54
C ASP A 396 -5.52 -26.43 -2.02
N LYS A 397 -4.83 -27.50 -2.46
CA LYS A 397 -4.88 -27.96 -3.86
C LYS A 397 -6.31 -28.20 -4.36
N ALA A 398 -7.13 -28.89 -3.57
CA ALA A 398 -8.49 -29.25 -3.94
C ALA A 398 -9.41 -28.03 -4.17
N LEU A 399 -9.33 -27.03 -3.27
CA LEU A 399 -10.04 -25.77 -3.41
C LEU A 399 -9.58 -25.03 -4.67
N ILE A 400 -8.27 -24.91 -4.88
CA ILE A 400 -7.70 -24.20 -6.03
C ILE A 400 -8.17 -24.86 -7.34
N LYS A 401 -8.00 -26.18 -7.46
CA LYS A 401 -8.36 -26.94 -8.66
C LYS A 401 -9.86 -26.85 -8.96
N SER A 402 -10.69 -27.12 -7.96
CA SER A 402 -12.16 -27.06 -8.12
C SER A 402 -12.65 -25.67 -8.49
N PHE A 403 -12.07 -24.60 -7.92
CA PHE A 403 -12.45 -23.24 -8.25
C PHE A 403 -12.09 -22.87 -9.69
N ILE A 404 -10.88 -23.18 -10.15
CA ILE A 404 -10.45 -22.95 -11.54
C ILE A 404 -11.35 -23.73 -12.51
N GLN A 405 -11.60 -25.00 -12.22
CA GLN A 405 -12.46 -25.84 -13.06
C GLN A 405 -13.90 -25.33 -13.11
N ASN A 406 -14.47 -24.92 -11.98
CA ASN A 406 -15.82 -24.37 -11.92
C ASN A 406 -15.94 -23.09 -12.78
N ARG A 407 -14.95 -22.20 -12.68
CA ARG A 407 -14.89 -20.94 -13.45
C ARG A 407 -14.73 -21.18 -14.94
N PHE A 408 -13.95 -22.20 -15.32
CA PHE A 408 -13.83 -22.60 -16.72
C PHE A 408 -15.17 -23.12 -17.26
N ASN A 409 -15.84 -24.04 -16.55
CA ASN A 409 -17.04 -24.70 -17.03
C ASN A 409 -18.29 -23.81 -17.08
N HIS A 410 -18.46 -22.90 -16.13
CA HIS A 410 -19.70 -22.11 -15.99
C HIS A 410 -19.53 -20.64 -16.37
N GLY A 411 -18.32 -20.24 -16.76
CA GLY A 411 -18.00 -18.85 -17.07
C GLY A 411 -18.04 -17.93 -15.83
N ILE A 412 -18.23 -16.64 -16.11
CA ILE A 412 -18.12 -15.56 -15.13
C ILE A 412 -19.50 -14.94 -14.93
N GLU A 413 -20.05 -15.05 -13.72
CA GLU A 413 -21.08 -14.12 -13.28
C GLU A 413 -20.40 -12.77 -13.00
N ILE A 414 -20.55 -11.82 -13.93
CA ILE A 414 -20.00 -10.47 -13.74
C ILE A 414 -20.89 -9.75 -12.73
N LEU A 415 -20.31 -9.39 -11.58
CA LEU A 415 -20.99 -8.55 -10.59
C LEU A 415 -21.43 -7.23 -11.22
N ALA A 416 -22.58 -6.71 -10.80
CA ALA A 416 -23.05 -5.42 -11.31
C ALA A 416 -22.05 -4.29 -10.99
N ALA A 417 -21.79 -3.41 -11.96
CA ALA A 417 -20.78 -2.35 -11.86
C ALA A 417 -21.01 -1.33 -10.73
N SER A 418 -22.18 -1.35 -10.10
CA SER A 418 -22.60 -0.44 -9.04
C SER A 418 -22.65 -1.10 -7.65
N ASP A 419 -21.82 -2.11 -7.38
CA ASP A 419 -21.79 -2.77 -6.07
C ASP A 419 -21.30 -1.78 -4.97
N PRO A 420 -22.16 -1.42 -3.99
CA PRO A 420 -21.77 -0.58 -2.87
C PRO A 420 -20.57 -1.13 -2.08
N ALA A 421 -20.38 -2.46 -2.05
CA ALA A 421 -19.26 -3.12 -1.38
C ALA A 421 -17.90 -2.77 -2.00
N ILE A 422 -17.86 -2.41 -3.28
CA ILE A 422 -16.64 -2.07 -4.01
C ILE A 422 -16.42 -0.56 -4.01
N SER A 423 -17.49 0.23 -4.23
CA SER A 423 -17.40 1.71 -4.27
C SER A 423 -16.80 2.31 -3.00
N LYS A 424 -16.96 1.67 -1.83
CA LYS A 424 -16.37 2.12 -0.57
C LYS A 424 -14.83 2.23 -0.62
N PHE A 425 -14.17 1.48 -1.51
CA PHE A 425 -12.72 1.49 -1.72
C PHE A 425 -12.25 2.50 -2.78
N GLU A 426 -13.15 3.24 -3.41
CA GLU A 426 -12.77 4.40 -4.20
C GLU A 426 -12.05 5.41 -3.32
N ARG A 427 -10.90 5.91 -3.77
CA ARG A 427 -10.07 6.86 -3.02
C ARG A 427 -10.83 8.11 -2.59
N LYS A 428 -11.80 8.59 -3.39
CA LYS A 428 -12.69 9.69 -3.00
C LYS A 428 -13.58 9.34 -1.80
N ASN A 429 -14.12 8.12 -1.76
CA ASN A 429 -14.96 7.64 -0.65
C ASN A 429 -14.14 7.35 0.62
N LEU A 430 -12.93 6.80 0.48
CA LEU A 430 -11.96 6.69 1.57
C LEU A 430 -11.55 8.07 2.11
N THR A 431 -11.37 9.06 1.23
CA THR A 431 -11.09 10.44 1.64
C THR A 431 -12.29 11.06 2.38
N ARG A 432 -13.53 10.72 1.99
CA ARG A 432 -14.72 11.12 2.75
C ARG A 432 -14.66 10.56 4.17
N ALA A 433 -14.30 9.29 4.36
CA ALA A 433 -14.13 8.69 5.68
C ALA A 433 -13.04 9.42 6.48
N LEU A 434 -11.87 9.67 5.88
CA LEU A 434 -10.79 10.46 6.50
C LEU A 434 -11.26 11.86 6.90
N SER A 435 -12.03 12.54 6.05
CA SER A 435 -12.52 13.89 6.34
C SER A 435 -13.43 13.93 7.57
N LYS A 436 -14.23 12.88 7.80
CA LYS A 436 -15.05 12.75 9.00
C LYS A 436 -14.18 12.61 10.24
N ILE A 437 -13.12 11.80 10.18
CA ILE A 437 -12.16 11.65 11.29
C ILE A 437 -11.51 12.99 11.61
N ILE A 438 -10.98 13.70 10.60
CA ILE A 438 -10.33 15.01 10.76
C ILE A 438 -11.27 16.02 11.44
N LYS A 439 -12.53 16.11 10.98
CA LYS A 439 -13.51 17.06 11.53
C LYS A 439 -13.97 16.70 12.94
N ASN A 440 -13.99 15.41 13.27
CA ASN A 440 -14.45 14.93 14.58
C ASN A 440 -13.34 14.84 15.63
N LEU A 441 -12.09 15.15 15.30
CA LEU A 441 -11.02 15.20 16.30
C LEU A 441 -11.40 16.22 17.39
N ARG A 442 -11.63 15.74 18.61
CA ARG A 442 -11.95 16.60 19.74
C ARG A 442 -10.71 17.38 20.18
N ARG A 443 -10.92 18.62 20.64
CA ARG A 443 -9.88 19.34 21.40
C ARG A 443 -9.85 18.70 22.79
N SER A 444 -8.68 18.21 23.21
CA SER A 444 -8.44 17.76 24.58
C SER A 444 -8.59 18.92 25.55
#